data_AF-A0A349SY10-F1
#
_entry.id   AF-A0A349SY10-F1
#
_cell.length_a   1.000
_cell.length_b   1.000
_cell.length_c   1.000
_cell.angle_alpha   90.00
_cell.angle_beta   90.00
_cell.angle_gamma   90.00
#
_symmetry.space_group_name_H-M   'P 1'
#
loop_
_entity.id
_entity.type
_entity.pdbx_description
1 polymer ?
#
loop_
_entity_poly.entity_id
_entity_poly.type
_entity_poly.pdbx_seq_one_letter_code
_entity_poly.pdbx_strand_id
1 'polypeptide(L)'
;MVAVLGSPGVSYSADLATLQNLPLFQIGNLKFAGGFKVPQETLGESEASYAEGPITLGANGTSMYMVGHAYQQAIAEISIPEIVNTTSVSALRRASAIQNFSRVLSRPASGNVDNLDRIGGMEYVNGMLLVNAYVYYDANAGADTTTMAIQNANNLSGSAVAGYHRFAARAHAAGWISPIPAEWQQALGGTHISGYSSGGPIISRWSVGPSAFAFTPTNPNLANASPTTIPATTLMDFSLQNPMGMDAGSAESYLNNSDRNNKMWNHITSAKYGFVVPGTRTYMAVGFSGGYDSGVGYKITQDNGNVCGGYCAYSASDYSNYYWLFDLNDLLAVKNGSMNSYDIKPYAFGKFESAFANGGFSPILGGAVDINRGLLYLNLEAVEPFEWGGGYPGVAVYSLGTQSPPKPPADTNAQVLE
;
A
#
# COMPACT_ATOMS: atom_id res chain seq x y z
N MET A 1 -36.59 -18.96 29.39
CA MET A 1 -35.16 -19.02 29.76
C MET A 1 -34.57 -20.23 29.06
N VAL A 2 -34.12 -20.07 27.81
CA VAL A 2 -33.54 -21.17 27.03
C VAL A 2 -32.03 -21.09 27.23
N ALA A 3 -31.48 -22.11 27.90
CA ALA A 3 -30.05 -22.24 28.11
C ALA A 3 -29.38 -22.56 26.77
N VAL A 4 -28.50 -21.67 26.32
CA VAL A 4 -27.56 -21.96 25.24
C VAL A 4 -26.47 -22.84 25.84
N LEU A 5 -26.45 -24.11 25.46
CA LEU A 5 -25.35 -25.02 25.76
C LEU A 5 -24.16 -24.60 24.91
N GLY A 6 -23.12 -24.07 25.56
CA GLY A 6 -21.83 -23.79 24.95
C GLY A 6 -21.14 -25.07 24.53
N SER A 7 -20.69 -25.12 23.28
CA SER A 7 -19.80 -26.15 22.75
C SER A 7 -18.46 -26.13 23.50
N PRO A 8 -17.85 -27.29 23.80
CA PRO A 8 -16.62 -27.35 24.57
C PRO A 8 -15.40 -26.93 23.74
N GLY A 9 -14.83 -25.76 24.05
CA GLY A 9 -13.41 -25.56 24.39
C GLY A 9 -12.26 -26.11 23.52
N VAL A 10 -12.47 -26.53 22.28
CA VAL A 10 -11.39 -26.97 21.36
C VAL A 10 -11.56 -26.28 20.00
N SER A 11 -11.19 -25.00 19.85
CA SER A 11 -11.34 -24.31 18.54
C SER A 11 -10.67 -22.94 18.37
N TYR A 12 -9.58 -22.64 19.09
CA TYR A 12 -8.79 -21.43 18.74
C TYR A 12 -7.28 -21.62 18.93
N SER A 13 -6.85 -22.29 20.00
CA SER A 13 -5.43 -22.59 20.20
C SER A 13 -4.85 -23.55 19.16
N ALA A 14 -5.60 -24.57 18.75
CA ALA A 14 -5.20 -25.50 17.69
C ALA A 14 -5.13 -24.82 16.31
N ASP A 15 -6.06 -23.89 16.04
CA ASP A 15 -6.09 -23.13 14.79
C ASP A 15 -4.93 -22.13 14.73
N LEU A 16 -4.63 -21.44 15.85
CA LEU A 16 -3.49 -20.54 15.92
C LEU A 16 -2.16 -21.28 15.73
N ALA A 17 -1.97 -22.44 16.37
CA ALA A 17 -0.78 -23.25 16.16
C ALA A 17 -0.61 -23.66 14.68
N THR A 18 -1.72 -23.92 13.97
CA THR A 18 -1.70 -24.21 12.53
C THR A 18 -1.28 -22.98 11.72
N LEU A 19 -1.87 -21.82 11.99
CA LEU A 19 -1.54 -20.55 11.33
C LEU A 19 -0.07 -20.17 11.50
N GLN A 20 0.46 -20.28 12.72
CA GLN A 20 1.85 -19.94 13.03
C GLN A 20 2.86 -20.85 12.31
N ASN A 21 2.42 -22.01 11.81
CA ASN A 21 3.23 -22.97 11.05
C ASN A 21 2.97 -22.94 9.53
N LEU A 22 2.13 -22.02 9.03
CA LEU A 22 1.97 -21.81 7.59
C LEU A 22 3.32 -21.44 6.95
N PRO A 23 3.52 -21.76 5.65
CA PRO A 23 4.78 -21.46 4.98
C PRO A 23 5.02 -19.95 4.90
N LEU A 24 6.31 -19.56 4.86
CA LEU A 24 6.71 -18.21 4.47
C LEU A 24 6.68 -18.08 2.95
N PHE A 25 6.13 -16.98 2.46
CA PHE A 25 6.22 -16.61 1.05
C PHE A 25 7.68 -16.30 0.69
N GLN A 26 8.07 -16.56 -0.54
CA GLN A 26 9.39 -16.16 -1.05
C GLN A 26 9.16 -15.29 -2.28
N ILE A 27 9.98 -14.27 -2.50
CA ILE A 27 9.78 -13.37 -3.65
C ILE A 27 9.72 -14.13 -4.98
N GLY A 28 10.50 -15.22 -5.10
CA GLY A 28 10.48 -16.10 -6.28
C GLY A 28 9.15 -16.83 -6.52
N ASN A 29 8.21 -16.81 -5.58
CA ASN A 29 6.85 -17.34 -5.74
C ASN A 29 5.93 -16.36 -6.48
N LEU A 30 6.26 -15.06 -6.49
CA LEU A 30 5.55 -14.06 -7.25
C LEU A 30 5.93 -14.22 -8.74
N LYS A 31 4.94 -14.44 -9.60
CA LYS A 31 5.17 -14.61 -11.04
C LYS A 31 4.37 -13.58 -11.82
N PHE A 32 5.03 -12.87 -12.73
CA PHE A 32 4.35 -11.96 -13.64
C PHE A 32 3.34 -12.74 -14.49
N ALA A 33 2.09 -12.29 -14.48
CA ALA A 33 0.97 -12.89 -15.19
C ALA A 33 0.55 -12.06 -16.41
N GLY A 34 1.05 -10.82 -16.54
CA GLY A 34 0.70 -9.89 -17.60
C GLY A 34 0.33 -8.52 -17.07
N GLY A 35 -0.35 -7.73 -17.87
CA GLY A 35 -0.87 -6.44 -17.43
C GLY A 35 -1.85 -5.81 -18.40
N PHE A 36 -2.20 -4.56 -18.11
CA PHE A 36 -3.08 -3.77 -18.94
C PHE A 36 -2.82 -2.28 -18.77
N LYS A 37 -3.30 -1.51 -19.74
CA LYS A 37 -3.23 -0.05 -19.77
C LYS A 37 -4.54 0.55 -19.27
N VAL A 38 -4.46 1.74 -18.69
CA VAL A 38 -5.64 2.49 -18.25
C VAL A 38 -6.17 3.39 -19.37
N PRO A 39 -7.40 3.95 -19.26
CA PRO A 39 -7.89 4.99 -20.16
C PRO A 39 -6.95 6.21 -20.18
N GLN A 40 -6.83 6.87 -21.33
CA GLN A 40 -5.93 8.04 -21.50
C GLN A 40 -6.69 9.35 -21.62
N GLU A 41 -7.97 9.26 -21.97
CA GLU A 41 -8.86 10.38 -22.14
C GLU A 41 -9.30 10.97 -20.79
N THR A 42 -9.71 12.25 -20.83
CA THR A 42 -10.42 12.86 -19.71
C THR A 42 -11.80 12.23 -19.58
N LEU A 43 -12.07 11.65 -18.40
CA LEU A 43 -13.33 10.97 -18.09
C LEU A 43 -13.99 11.69 -16.91
N GLY A 44 -14.96 12.56 -17.20
CA GLY A 44 -15.61 13.36 -16.15
C GLY A 44 -14.69 14.45 -15.61
N GLU A 45 -14.36 14.40 -14.32
CA GLU A 45 -13.65 15.49 -13.62
C GLU A 45 -12.11 15.35 -13.64
N SER A 46 -11.57 14.29 -14.24
CA SER A 46 -10.14 13.96 -14.19
C SER A 46 -9.68 13.09 -15.37
N GLU A 47 -8.39 12.76 -15.38
CA GLU A 47 -7.73 11.81 -16.27
C GLU A 47 -6.69 10.99 -15.48
N ALA A 48 -6.07 10.01 -16.12
CA ALA A 48 -5.10 9.13 -15.47
C ALA A 48 -3.62 9.59 -15.56
N SER A 49 -3.32 10.68 -16.27
CA SER A 49 -1.95 11.23 -16.30
C SER A 49 -1.50 11.65 -14.90
N TYR A 50 -0.20 11.59 -14.60
CA TYR A 50 0.37 11.95 -13.29
C TYR A 50 -0.44 11.39 -12.11
N ALA A 51 -0.75 10.09 -12.19
CA ALA A 51 -1.69 9.45 -11.28
C ALA A 51 -1.23 9.54 -9.83
N GLU A 52 -2.18 9.72 -8.91
CA GLU A 52 -1.89 9.65 -7.47
C GLU A 52 -1.39 8.25 -7.05
N GLY A 53 -1.93 7.20 -7.66
CA GLY A 53 -1.45 5.83 -7.45
C GLY A 53 -2.45 4.82 -6.91
N PRO A 54 -3.28 5.14 -5.89
CA PRO A 54 -4.13 4.15 -5.26
C PRO A 54 -5.11 3.48 -6.22
N ILE A 55 -5.20 2.16 -6.08
CA ILE A 55 -6.16 1.30 -6.78
C ILE A 55 -6.80 0.33 -5.77
N THR A 56 -7.99 -0.16 -6.07
CA THR A 56 -8.59 -1.33 -5.40
C THR A 56 -9.50 -2.08 -6.38
N LEU A 57 -9.78 -3.34 -6.09
CA LEU A 57 -10.69 -4.13 -6.91
C LEU A 57 -12.14 -3.73 -6.63
N GLY A 58 -12.96 -3.75 -7.67
CA GLY A 58 -14.41 -3.65 -7.52
C GLY A 58 -15.05 -5.00 -7.19
N ALA A 59 -16.39 -5.01 -7.19
CA ALA A 59 -17.17 -6.19 -6.88
C ALA A 59 -16.73 -7.39 -7.74
N ASN A 60 -16.50 -8.53 -7.07
CA ASN A 60 -16.09 -9.79 -7.69
C ASN A 60 -14.74 -9.76 -8.44
N GLY A 61 -13.93 -8.69 -8.32
CA GLY A 61 -12.62 -8.59 -8.96
C GLY A 61 -12.66 -8.54 -10.49
N THR A 62 -13.72 -7.96 -11.06
CA THR A 62 -13.88 -7.79 -12.52
C THR A 62 -13.68 -6.35 -13.00
N SER A 63 -13.63 -5.42 -12.06
CA SER A 63 -13.36 -3.99 -12.25
C SER A 63 -12.33 -3.52 -11.23
N MET A 64 -11.85 -2.30 -11.43
CA MET A 64 -10.87 -1.65 -10.57
C MET A 64 -11.27 -0.20 -10.34
N TYR A 65 -11.26 0.24 -9.09
CA TYR A 65 -11.31 1.65 -8.76
C TYR A 65 -9.89 2.22 -8.80
N MET A 66 -9.72 3.40 -9.37
CA MET A 66 -8.43 4.07 -9.44
C MET A 66 -8.56 5.56 -9.16
N VAL A 67 -7.56 6.13 -8.51
CA VAL A 67 -7.41 7.59 -8.40
C VAL A 67 -6.72 8.11 -9.65
N GLY A 68 -7.28 9.17 -10.23
CA GLY A 68 -6.72 9.85 -11.40
C GLY A 68 -5.54 10.75 -11.04
N HIS A 69 -5.44 11.87 -11.75
CA HIS A 69 -4.35 12.83 -11.60
C HIS A 69 -4.22 13.35 -10.15
N ALA A 70 -2.97 13.43 -9.68
CA ALA A 70 -2.61 13.88 -8.34
C ALA A 70 -3.14 15.28 -7.92
N TYR A 71 -3.50 16.16 -8.86
CA TYR A 71 -4.11 17.47 -8.52
C TYR A 71 -5.63 17.44 -8.48
N GLN A 72 -6.25 16.42 -9.05
CA GLN A 72 -7.70 16.34 -9.20
C GLN A 72 -8.33 15.44 -8.14
N GLN A 73 -7.61 14.40 -7.69
CA GLN A 73 -8.02 13.50 -6.60
C GLN A 73 -9.45 12.95 -6.78
N ALA A 74 -9.74 12.56 -8.02
CA ALA A 74 -11.02 11.98 -8.41
C ALA A 74 -10.87 10.47 -8.60
N ILE A 75 -11.93 9.73 -8.32
CA ILE A 75 -11.97 8.27 -8.41
C ILE A 75 -12.82 7.86 -9.62
N ALA A 76 -12.31 6.96 -10.44
CA ALA A 76 -13.06 6.27 -11.49
C ALA A 76 -13.17 4.78 -11.17
N GLU A 77 -14.12 4.10 -11.83
CA GLU A 77 -14.14 2.63 -11.94
C GLU A 77 -13.86 2.25 -13.39
N ILE A 78 -12.91 1.36 -13.61
CA ILE A 78 -12.51 0.85 -14.93
C ILE A 78 -12.67 -0.67 -15.01
N SER A 79 -12.90 -1.20 -16.20
CA SER A 79 -12.91 -2.65 -16.45
C SER A 79 -11.52 -3.25 -16.26
N ILE A 80 -11.41 -4.48 -15.78
CA ILE A 80 -10.19 -5.28 -15.93
C ILE A 80 -10.30 -6.05 -17.25
N PRO A 81 -9.52 -5.72 -18.30
CA PRO A 81 -9.56 -6.46 -19.55
C PRO A 81 -8.90 -7.84 -19.39
N GLU A 82 -8.95 -8.66 -20.45
CA GLU A 82 -8.14 -9.87 -20.52
C GLU A 82 -6.67 -9.55 -20.25
N ILE A 83 -6.09 -10.25 -19.27
CA ILE A 83 -4.68 -10.10 -18.89
C ILE A 83 -3.82 -10.85 -19.91
N VAL A 84 -2.99 -10.10 -20.64
CA VAL A 84 -2.07 -10.66 -21.63
C VAL A 84 -0.69 -10.76 -20.99
N ASN A 85 -0.14 -11.98 -20.95
CA ASN A 85 1.22 -12.23 -20.45
C ASN A 85 2.27 -11.73 -21.45
N THR A 86 2.54 -10.44 -21.42
CA THR A 86 3.57 -9.78 -22.23
C THR A 86 4.12 -8.58 -21.47
N THR A 87 5.41 -8.30 -21.67
CA THR A 87 6.07 -7.08 -21.21
C THR A 87 6.05 -5.99 -22.29
N SER A 88 5.53 -6.29 -23.49
CA SER A 88 5.39 -5.32 -24.57
C SER A 88 4.17 -4.43 -24.34
N VAL A 89 4.39 -3.17 -23.97
CA VAL A 89 3.33 -2.19 -23.66
C VAL A 89 2.34 -2.01 -24.81
N SER A 90 2.80 -2.05 -26.06
CA SER A 90 1.94 -1.91 -27.24
C SER A 90 0.97 -3.10 -27.40
N ALA A 91 1.33 -4.28 -26.93
CA ALA A 91 0.50 -5.49 -26.99
C ALA A 91 -0.49 -5.62 -25.82
N LEU A 92 -0.36 -4.81 -24.78
CA LEU A 92 -1.29 -4.81 -23.65
C LEU A 92 -2.70 -4.37 -24.09
N ARG A 93 -3.72 -4.94 -23.46
CA ARG A 93 -5.11 -4.46 -23.59
C ARG A 93 -5.29 -3.15 -22.83
N ARG A 94 -6.26 -2.33 -23.26
CA ARG A 94 -6.64 -1.10 -22.57
C ARG A 94 -7.98 -1.32 -21.86
N ALA A 95 -8.07 -0.91 -20.60
CA ALA A 95 -9.31 -0.86 -19.84
C ALA A 95 -10.26 0.22 -20.40
N SER A 96 -11.56 0.06 -20.18
CA SER A 96 -12.58 1.07 -20.44
C SER A 96 -13.21 1.58 -19.14
N ALA A 97 -13.68 2.82 -19.14
CA ALA A 97 -14.44 3.38 -18.02
C ALA A 97 -15.76 2.63 -17.81
N ILE A 98 -16.05 2.25 -16.56
CA ILE A 98 -17.36 1.82 -16.08
C ILE A 98 -18.06 3.02 -15.41
N GLN A 99 -17.31 3.78 -14.63
CA GLN A 99 -17.72 5.05 -14.03
C GLN A 99 -16.64 6.10 -14.27
N ASN A 100 -17.03 7.30 -14.69
CA ASN A 100 -16.11 8.42 -14.90
C ASN A 100 -15.50 8.89 -13.58
N PHE A 101 -14.38 9.62 -13.67
CA PHE A 101 -13.75 10.21 -12.49
C PHE A 101 -14.69 11.20 -11.80
N SER A 102 -14.91 10.99 -10.51
CA SER A 102 -15.68 11.89 -9.64
C SER A 102 -14.86 12.32 -8.42
N ARG A 103 -14.85 13.62 -8.15
CA ARG A 103 -14.22 14.16 -6.93
C ARG A 103 -15.04 13.78 -5.71
N VAL A 104 -14.35 13.43 -4.64
CA VAL A 104 -14.97 12.88 -3.41
C VAL A 104 -14.60 13.63 -2.13
N LEU A 105 -13.43 14.28 -2.08
CA LEU A 105 -12.89 14.85 -0.82
C LEU A 105 -13.72 15.98 -0.23
N SER A 106 -14.49 16.72 -1.04
CA SER A 106 -15.33 17.83 -0.59
C SER A 106 -16.80 17.46 -0.33
N ARG A 107 -17.19 16.20 -0.60
CA ARG A 107 -18.58 15.74 -0.55
C ARG A 107 -19.10 15.25 0.80
N PRO A 108 -18.28 14.85 1.79
CA PRO A 108 -18.81 14.49 3.10
C PRO A 108 -19.61 15.63 3.72
N ALA A 109 -20.82 15.35 4.20
CA ALA A 109 -21.70 16.36 4.80
C ALA A 109 -21.10 17.00 6.08
N SER A 110 -20.17 16.30 6.73
CA SER A 110 -19.39 16.83 7.87
C SER A 110 -18.37 17.92 7.46
N GLY A 111 -18.16 18.11 6.16
CA GLY A 111 -17.06 18.92 5.62
C GLY A 111 -15.70 18.24 5.74
N ASN A 112 -14.73 18.78 4.99
CA ASN A 112 -13.32 18.38 5.04
C ASN A 112 -12.54 19.29 5.99
N VAL A 113 -12.74 19.09 7.30
CA VAL A 113 -12.28 20.01 8.35
C VAL A 113 -10.76 20.16 8.42
N ASP A 114 -10.03 19.10 8.08
CA ASP A 114 -8.55 19.09 8.08
C ASP A 114 -7.94 19.43 6.71
N ASN A 115 -8.77 19.74 5.71
CA ASN A 115 -8.35 20.02 4.34
C ASN A 115 -7.55 18.86 3.71
N LEU A 116 -7.99 17.61 3.92
CA LEU A 116 -7.39 16.44 3.27
C LEU A 116 -7.42 16.62 1.75
N ASP A 117 -6.27 16.49 1.11
CA ASP A 117 -6.08 16.84 -0.31
C ASP A 117 -5.41 15.73 -1.11
N ARG A 118 -5.20 14.56 -0.52
CA ARG A 118 -4.70 13.35 -1.18
C ARG A 118 -5.46 12.12 -0.74
N ILE A 119 -5.74 11.23 -1.68
CA ILE A 119 -6.26 9.89 -1.42
C ILE A 119 -5.04 8.97 -1.27
N GLY A 120 -4.94 8.27 -0.13
CA GLY A 120 -3.82 7.38 0.17
C GLY A 120 -4.11 5.91 -0.09
N GLY A 121 -5.38 5.51 -0.12
CA GLY A 121 -5.79 4.15 -0.40
C GLY A 121 -7.29 3.98 -0.43
N MET A 122 -7.73 2.86 -0.97
CA MET A 122 -9.14 2.54 -1.14
C MET A 122 -9.37 1.06 -0.90
N GLU A 123 -10.59 0.68 -0.51
CA GLU A 123 -11.04 -0.71 -0.54
C GLU A 123 -12.55 -0.81 -0.77
N TYR A 124 -12.96 -1.70 -1.67
CA TYR A 124 -14.37 -2.04 -1.84
C TYR A 124 -14.83 -2.98 -0.72
N VAL A 125 -15.86 -2.57 0.03
CA VAL A 125 -16.37 -3.35 1.17
C VAL A 125 -17.90 -3.39 1.12
N ASN A 126 -18.49 -4.55 0.85
CA ASN A 126 -19.95 -4.76 0.94
C ASN A 126 -20.82 -3.68 0.24
N GLY A 127 -20.39 -3.21 -0.94
CA GLY A 127 -21.11 -2.21 -1.73
C GLY A 127 -20.69 -0.75 -1.46
N MET A 128 -19.90 -0.49 -0.41
CA MET A 128 -19.30 0.81 -0.17
C MET A 128 -17.86 0.84 -0.69
N LEU A 129 -17.36 2.03 -1.00
CA LEU A 129 -15.93 2.25 -1.25
C LEU A 129 -15.35 3.01 -0.05
N LEU A 130 -14.49 2.34 0.73
CA LEU A 130 -13.73 2.98 1.79
C LEU A 130 -12.56 3.73 1.17
N VAL A 131 -12.32 4.95 1.62
CA VAL A 131 -11.28 5.82 1.06
C VAL A 131 -10.49 6.44 2.20
N ASN A 132 -9.20 6.13 2.25
CA ASN A 132 -8.26 6.83 3.10
C ASN A 132 -7.73 8.08 2.39
N ALA A 133 -7.58 9.16 3.14
CA ALA A 133 -7.10 10.45 2.70
C ALA A 133 -6.20 11.10 3.74
N TYR A 134 -5.36 12.03 3.28
CA TYR A 134 -4.39 12.75 4.08
C TYR A 134 -4.13 14.14 3.50
N VAL A 135 -3.47 14.99 4.29
CA VAL A 135 -2.93 16.29 3.82
C VAL A 135 -1.51 16.08 3.29
N TYR A 136 -1.20 16.43 2.05
CA TYR A 136 0.13 16.23 1.45
C TYR A 136 1.22 16.98 2.23
N TYR A 137 0.97 18.24 2.57
CA TYR A 137 1.90 19.10 3.28
C TYR A 137 1.28 19.65 4.57
N ASP A 138 1.46 18.92 5.66
CA ASP A 138 0.92 19.24 7.00
C ASP A 138 2.05 19.64 7.94
N ALA A 139 2.52 20.87 7.79
CA ALA A 139 3.70 21.37 8.52
C ALA A 139 3.52 21.37 10.05
N ASN A 140 2.28 21.51 10.53
CA ASN A 140 1.95 21.50 11.95
C ASN A 140 1.57 20.11 12.47
N ALA A 141 1.57 19.07 11.62
CA ALA A 141 1.11 17.72 11.95
C ALA A 141 -0.29 17.72 12.63
N GLY A 142 -1.16 18.60 12.15
CA GLY A 142 -2.45 18.91 12.77
C GLY A 142 -3.61 18.07 12.26
N ALA A 143 -3.49 17.44 11.08
CA ALA A 143 -4.55 16.62 10.52
C ALA A 143 -4.80 15.37 11.38
N ASP A 144 -6.06 15.14 11.73
CA ASP A 144 -6.47 14.07 12.63
C ASP A 144 -7.42 13.08 11.94
N THR A 145 -8.21 13.56 10.97
CA THR A 145 -9.07 12.75 10.13
C THR A 145 -8.30 12.03 9.04
N THR A 146 -8.81 10.86 8.65
CA THR A 146 -8.10 9.95 7.73
C THR A 146 -8.98 9.24 6.73
N THR A 147 -10.28 9.02 7.00
CA THR A 147 -11.03 8.00 6.26
C THR A 147 -12.46 8.44 6.02
N MET A 148 -12.96 8.26 4.80
CA MET A 148 -14.36 8.46 4.43
C MET A 148 -14.90 7.22 3.72
N ALA A 149 -16.22 7.13 3.58
CA ALA A 149 -16.86 6.00 2.90
C ALA A 149 -17.88 6.48 1.87
N ILE A 150 -17.71 6.12 0.61
CA ILE A 150 -18.72 6.31 -0.43
C ILE A 150 -19.77 5.21 -0.26
N GLN A 151 -21.01 5.58 0.07
CA GLN A 151 -22.03 4.62 0.49
C GLN A 151 -22.40 3.57 -0.58
N ASN A 152 -22.42 3.98 -1.85
CA ASN A 152 -22.71 3.13 -2.98
C ASN A 152 -21.60 3.27 -4.03
N ALA A 153 -20.69 2.30 -4.04
CA ALA A 153 -19.55 2.28 -4.95
C ALA A 153 -19.97 2.20 -6.43
N ASN A 154 -21.15 1.63 -6.73
CA ASN A 154 -21.69 1.53 -8.10
C ASN A 154 -22.26 2.86 -8.64
N ASN A 155 -22.22 3.94 -7.86
CA ASN A 155 -22.64 5.28 -8.29
C ASN A 155 -21.73 6.35 -7.65
N LEU A 156 -20.47 6.40 -8.07
CA LEU A 156 -19.46 7.30 -7.54
C LEU A 156 -19.92 8.76 -7.53
N SER A 157 -20.51 9.27 -8.62
CA SER A 157 -20.92 10.67 -8.72
C SER A 157 -22.18 11.01 -7.92
N GLY A 158 -23.13 10.07 -7.80
CA GLY A 158 -24.41 10.31 -7.15
C GLY A 158 -24.51 9.79 -5.71
N SER A 159 -23.55 9.00 -5.24
CA SER A 159 -23.57 8.44 -3.88
C SER A 159 -23.36 9.50 -2.81
N ALA A 160 -24.01 9.35 -1.66
CA ALA A 160 -23.56 10.08 -0.48
C ALA A 160 -22.17 9.61 -0.06
N VAL A 161 -21.40 10.51 0.55
CA VAL A 161 -20.11 10.20 1.16
C VAL A 161 -20.25 10.42 2.66
N ALA A 162 -20.01 9.38 3.44
CA ALA A 162 -19.98 9.45 4.88
C ALA A 162 -18.84 10.36 5.35
N GLY A 163 -19.00 10.93 6.53
CA GLY A 163 -18.08 11.88 7.14
C GLY A 163 -16.65 11.36 7.28
N TYR A 164 -15.73 12.28 7.58
CA TYR A 164 -14.35 11.91 7.88
C TYR A 164 -14.22 11.29 9.27
N HIS A 165 -13.92 9.99 9.30
CA HIS A 165 -13.48 9.23 10.47
C HIS A 165 -11.98 9.39 10.69
N ARG A 166 -11.50 8.95 11.86
CA ARG A 166 -10.09 9.01 12.24
C ARG A 166 -9.56 7.68 12.73
N PHE A 167 -8.40 7.26 12.23
CA PHE A 167 -7.56 6.30 12.95
C PHE A 167 -6.76 7.01 14.04
N ALA A 168 -6.59 6.38 15.21
CA ALA A 168 -5.73 6.92 16.26
C ALA A 168 -4.27 7.09 15.79
N ALA A 169 -3.83 6.24 14.86
CA ALA A 169 -2.52 6.30 14.21
C ALA A 169 -2.40 7.40 13.13
N ARG A 170 -3.47 8.13 12.84
CA ARG A 170 -3.49 9.27 11.90
C ARG A 170 -2.89 8.89 10.54
N ALA A 171 -1.98 9.70 10.02
CA ALA A 171 -1.33 9.52 8.72
C ALA A 171 -0.60 8.17 8.59
N HIS A 172 -0.19 7.52 9.69
CA HIS A 172 0.42 6.19 9.65
C HIS A 172 -0.56 5.12 9.16
N ALA A 173 -1.88 5.36 9.26
CA ALA A 173 -2.91 4.43 8.80
C ALA A 173 -3.71 4.98 7.61
N ALA A 174 -3.32 6.11 7.01
CA ALA A 174 -4.12 6.83 6.01
C ALA A 174 -3.83 6.40 4.56
N GLY A 175 -3.41 5.16 4.34
CA GLY A 175 -2.87 4.71 3.04
C GLY A 175 -3.63 3.53 2.52
N TRP A 176 -2.90 2.52 2.06
CA TRP A 176 -3.53 1.29 1.56
C TRP A 176 -4.48 0.71 2.60
N ILE A 177 -5.55 0.13 2.07
CA ILE A 177 -6.44 -0.74 2.82
C ILE A 177 -6.38 -2.08 2.09
N SER A 178 -6.20 -3.18 2.81
CA SER A 178 -6.18 -4.51 2.22
C SER A 178 -6.97 -5.51 3.07
N PRO A 179 -7.62 -6.49 2.44
CA PRO A 179 -8.33 -7.53 3.17
C PRO A 179 -7.34 -8.46 3.87
N ILE A 180 -7.75 -8.97 5.03
CA ILE A 180 -7.04 -10.04 5.74
C ILE A 180 -7.67 -11.39 5.33
N PRO A 181 -6.89 -12.40 4.87
CA PRO A 181 -7.40 -13.74 4.62
C PRO A 181 -8.18 -14.28 5.82
N ALA A 182 -9.30 -14.96 5.56
CA ALA A 182 -10.28 -15.34 6.59
C ALA A 182 -9.65 -16.06 7.78
N GLU A 183 -8.67 -16.93 7.50
CA GLU A 183 -7.93 -17.70 8.48
C GLU A 183 -7.12 -16.82 9.47
N TRP A 184 -6.71 -15.61 9.08
CA TRP A 184 -5.93 -14.69 9.90
C TRP A 184 -6.76 -13.63 10.63
N GLN A 185 -8.04 -13.44 10.26
CA GLN A 185 -8.84 -12.31 10.75
C GLN A 185 -8.99 -12.28 12.28
N GLN A 186 -9.33 -13.43 12.88
CA GLN A 186 -9.46 -13.54 14.34
C GLN A 186 -8.11 -13.34 15.03
N ALA A 187 -7.06 -13.97 14.49
CA ALA A 187 -5.70 -13.90 15.04
C ALA A 187 -5.15 -12.48 15.03
N LEU A 188 -5.39 -11.70 13.97
CA LEU A 188 -4.93 -10.32 13.84
C LEU A 188 -5.90 -9.30 14.45
N GLY A 189 -7.16 -9.66 14.70
CA GLY A 189 -8.14 -8.80 15.39
C GLY A 189 -8.86 -7.81 14.47
N GLY A 190 -9.04 -8.16 13.19
CA GLY A 190 -9.72 -7.34 12.21
C GLY A 190 -9.97 -8.10 10.92
N THR A 191 -10.75 -7.52 10.02
CA THR A 191 -11.00 -8.08 8.69
C THR A 191 -10.14 -7.44 7.61
N HIS A 192 -9.55 -6.27 7.91
CA HIS A 192 -8.71 -5.50 6.99
C HIS A 192 -7.49 -4.94 7.72
N ILE A 193 -6.46 -4.60 6.97
CA ILE A 193 -5.31 -3.81 7.42
C ILE A 193 -5.38 -2.44 6.75
N SER A 194 -5.15 -1.39 7.53
CA SER A 194 -4.80 -0.06 7.03
C SER A 194 -3.32 0.19 7.31
N GLY A 195 -2.60 0.80 6.37
CA GLY A 195 -1.18 1.11 6.55
C GLY A 195 -0.72 2.27 5.66
N TYR A 196 0.46 2.79 5.95
CA TYR A 196 1.15 3.84 5.19
C TYR A 196 2.67 3.70 5.39
N SER A 197 3.45 4.54 4.72
CA SER A 197 4.87 4.73 5.03
C SER A 197 5.38 6.12 4.68
N SER A 198 6.61 6.46 5.05
CA SER A 198 7.28 7.67 4.62
C SER A 198 7.39 7.78 3.08
N GLY A 199 7.84 8.95 2.62
CA GLY A 199 7.91 9.30 1.20
C GLY A 199 7.27 10.65 0.88
N GLY A 200 6.49 11.19 1.81
CA GLY A 200 5.91 12.53 1.74
C GLY A 200 6.66 13.58 2.59
N PRO A 201 6.35 14.88 2.40
CA PRO A 201 6.91 15.96 3.22
C PRO A 201 6.60 15.81 4.71
N ILE A 202 7.47 16.38 5.56
CA ILE A 202 7.34 16.37 7.03
C ILE A 202 7.42 14.95 7.59
N ILE A 203 8.56 14.28 7.43
CA ILE A 203 8.75 12.85 7.73
C ILE A 203 8.25 12.43 9.14
N SER A 204 8.32 13.31 10.13
CA SER A 204 7.94 13.03 11.53
C SER A 204 6.48 12.64 11.75
N ARG A 205 5.59 12.89 10.77
CA ARG A 205 4.17 12.50 10.85
C ARG A 205 3.85 11.17 10.17
N TRP A 206 4.83 10.56 9.52
CA TRP A 206 4.67 9.34 8.74
C TRP A 206 5.33 8.16 9.46
N SER A 207 4.85 6.96 9.14
CA SER A 207 5.55 5.76 9.58
C SER A 207 6.87 5.61 8.81
N VAL A 208 8.02 5.57 9.48
CA VAL A 208 9.35 5.47 8.83
C VAL A 208 9.72 4.00 8.61
N GLY A 209 8.82 3.35 7.88
CA GLY A 209 8.72 1.92 7.60
C GLY A 209 7.28 1.62 7.15
N PRO A 210 6.97 0.44 6.61
CA PRO A 210 5.59 0.05 6.36
C PRO A 210 4.87 -0.12 7.70
N SER A 211 3.69 0.47 7.89
CA SER A 211 2.85 0.21 9.06
C SER A 211 1.76 -0.81 8.76
N ALA A 212 1.14 -1.35 9.81
CA ALA A 212 -0.03 -2.21 9.72
C ALA A 212 -0.93 -2.06 10.94
N PHE A 213 -2.19 -1.70 10.70
CA PHE A 213 -3.23 -1.58 11.72
C PHE A 213 -4.45 -2.42 11.32
N ALA A 214 -4.74 -3.48 12.06
CA ALA A 214 -5.90 -4.32 11.80
C ALA A 214 -7.19 -3.68 12.31
N PHE A 215 -8.23 -3.64 11.49
CA PHE A 215 -9.51 -3.03 11.83
C PHE A 215 -10.68 -3.73 11.14
N THR A 216 -11.91 -3.35 11.49
CA THR A 216 -13.14 -3.88 10.89
C THR A 216 -14.02 -2.72 10.36
N PRO A 217 -14.06 -2.46 9.05
CA PRO A 217 -14.78 -1.31 8.47
C PRO A 217 -16.31 -1.38 8.60
N THR A 218 -16.86 -2.54 8.98
CA THR A 218 -18.28 -2.74 9.22
C THR A 218 -18.68 -2.61 10.70
N ASN A 219 -17.72 -2.36 11.59
CA ASN A 219 -17.96 -2.19 13.02
C ASN A 219 -17.19 -0.99 13.61
N PRO A 220 -17.78 0.21 13.65
CA PRO A 220 -19.12 0.55 13.12
C PRO A 220 -19.14 0.55 11.59
N ASN A 221 -20.32 0.43 10.97
CA ASN A 221 -20.46 0.57 9.52
C ASN A 221 -20.13 2.00 9.11
N LEU A 222 -18.93 2.22 8.58
CA LEU A 222 -18.40 3.55 8.28
C LEU A 222 -19.23 4.30 7.22
N ALA A 223 -19.89 3.61 6.29
CA ALA A 223 -20.80 4.26 5.33
C ALA A 223 -22.02 4.92 5.98
N ASN A 224 -22.42 4.49 7.19
CA ASN A 224 -23.63 4.98 7.85
C ASN A 224 -23.35 5.62 9.22
N ALA A 225 -22.09 5.71 9.63
CA ALA A 225 -21.70 6.27 10.90
C ALA A 225 -21.44 7.79 10.79
N SER A 226 -21.77 8.53 11.85
CA SER A 226 -21.21 9.86 12.05
C SER A 226 -19.68 9.78 12.19
N PRO A 227 -18.94 10.87 11.91
CA PRO A 227 -17.51 10.96 12.20
C PRO A 227 -17.14 10.37 13.56
N THR A 228 -16.23 9.41 13.57
CA THR A 228 -15.87 8.63 14.76
C THR A 228 -14.42 8.18 14.70
N THR A 229 -13.91 7.69 15.82
CA THR A 229 -12.62 7.00 15.87
C THR A 229 -12.80 5.56 15.43
N ILE A 230 -11.99 5.11 14.47
CA ILE A 230 -11.96 3.74 13.98
C ILE A 230 -11.12 2.91 14.96
N PRO A 231 -11.70 1.90 15.63
CA PRO A 231 -10.92 0.98 16.45
C PRO A 231 -9.96 0.18 15.58
N ALA A 232 -8.67 0.22 15.92
CA ALA A 232 -7.65 -0.53 15.20
C ALA A 232 -6.64 -1.14 16.19
N THR A 233 -6.13 -2.31 15.83
CA THR A 233 -5.07 -3.01 16.55
C THR A 233 -3.75 -2.72 15.85
N THR A 234 -2.80 -2.11 16.56
CA THR A 234 -1.43 -1.91 16.03
C THR A 234 -0.74 -3.25 15.89
N LEU A 235 -0.24 -3.54 14.69
CA LEU A 235 0.55 -4.74 14.39
C LEU A 235 1.99 -4.40 14.03
N MET A 236 2.23 -3.25 13.40
CA MET A 236 3.54 -2.79 12.98
C MET A 236 3.50 -1.27 12.81
N ASP A 237 4.44 -0.54 13.41
CA ASP A 237 4.49 0.92 13.29
C ASP A 237 5.86 1.49 13.70
N PHE A 238 6.44 2.32 12.84
CA PHE A 238 7.78 2.89 12.95
C PHE A 238 7.74 4.41 13.03
N SER A 239 8.34 5.02 14.05
CA SER A 239 8.42 6.49 14.15
C SER A 239 9.73 7.03 13.57
N LEU A 240 9.88 8.35 13.47
CA LEU A 240 11.18 8.95 13.15
C LEU A 240 12.27 8.65 14.20
N GLN A 241 11.87 8.37 15.44
CA GLN A 241 12.80 7.97 16.50
C GLN A 241 13.20 6.49 16.38
N ASN A 242 12.31 5.66 15.83
CA ASN A 242 12.52 4.22 15.62
C ASN A 242 12.21 3.84 14.15
N PRO A 243 13.01 4.32 13.18
CA PRO A 243 12.83 3.94 11.78
C PRO A 243 13.14 2.46 11.59
N MET A 244 12.46 1.81 10.64
CA MET A 244 12.61 0.38 10.38
C MET A 244 14.07 0.04 10.06
N GLY A 245 14.63 -0.89 10.83
CA GLY A 245 15.99 -1.42 10.61
C GLY A 245 17.12 -0.63 11.27
N MET A 246 16.83 0.46 12.00
CA MET A 246 17.84 1.18 12.75
C MET A 246 18.00 0.59 14.15
N ASP A 247 19.15 -0.04 14.41
CA ASP A 247 19.44 -0.63 15.72
C ASP A 247 20.04 0.39 16.72
N ALA A 248 20.85 1.34 16.23
CA ALA A 248 21.47 2.38 17.04
C ALA A 248 21.96 3.54 16.17
N GLY A 249 22.29 4.67 16.82
CA GLY A 249 22.92 5.83 16.17
C GLY A 249 21.95 6.96 15.83
N SER A 250 22.36 7.82 14.90
CA SER A 250 21.56 8.97 14.47
C SER A 250 20.60 8.57 13.36
N ALA A 251 19.30 8.82 13.56
CA ALA A 251 18.28 8.64 12.53
C ALA A 251 18.62 9.40 11.24
N GLU A 252 19.20 10.61 11.34
CA GLU A 252 19.63 11.39 10.17
C GLU A 252 20.72 10.65 9.38
N SER A 253 21.73 10.10 10.07
CA SER A 253 22.81 9.36 9.38
C SER A 253 22.31 8.07 8.76
N TYR A 254 21.41 7.37 9.46
CA TYR A 254 20.78 6.14 8.98
C TYR A 254 19.92 6.40 7.74
N LEU A 255 19.02 7.39 7.80
CA LEU A 255 18.08 7.73 6.73
C LEU A 255 18.73 8.46 5.55
N ASN A 256 19.91 9.08 5.74
CA ASN A 256 20.74 9.55 4.62
C ASN A 256 21.60 8.43 4.00
N ASN A 257 21.62 7.24 4.62
CA ASN A 257 22.49 6.13 4.25
C ASN A 257 23.97 6.58 4.13
N SER A 258 24.45 7.35 5.11
CA SER A 258 25.75 8.03 5.05
C SER A 258 26.94 7.09 4.92
N ASP A 259 26.84 5.87 5.45
CA ASP A 259 27.88 4.84 5.40
C ASP A 259 27.71 3.84 4.24
N ARG A 260 26.64 3.97 3.46
CA ARG A 260 26.27 3.11 2.31
C ARG A 260 25.92 1.67 2.65
N ASN A 261 25.75 1.33 3.93
CA ASN A 261 25.43 -0.02 4.38
C ASN A 261 23.94 -0.25 4.62
N ASN A 262 23.14 0.82 4.74
CA ASN A 262 21.70 0.69 4.94
C ASN A 262 21.00 0.35 3.62
N LYS A 263 20.44 -0.86 3.53
CA LYS A 263 19.65 -1.36 2.39
C LYS A 263 18.16 -1.59 2.74
N MET A 264 17.71 -1.13 3.91
CA MET A 264 16.38 -1.45 4.45
C MET A 264 15.39 -0.30 4.32
N TRP A 265 15.72 0.89 4.85
CA TRP A 265 14.81 2.04 4.82
C TRP A 265 15.55 3.37 4.96
N ASN A 266 15.21 4.36 4.13
CA ASN A 266 15.84 5.68 4.11
C ASN A 266 14.83 6.79 3.74
N HIS A 267 15.28 8.04 3.60
CA HIS A 267 14.38 9.17 3.32
C HIS A 267 13.59 9.09 1.99
N ILE A 268 14.04 8.29 1.03
CA ILE A 268 13.37 8.09 -0.27
C ILE A 268 12.39 6.91 -0.20
N THR A 269 12.66 5.96 0.70
CA THR A 269 11.92 4.70 0.76
C THR A 269 10.44 4.93 1.04
N SER A 270 9.61 4.32 0.17
CA SER A 270 8.15 4.44 0.20
C SER A 270 7.52 3.10 -0.13
N ALA A 271 6.85 2.47 0.84
CA ALA A 271 5.88 1.41 0.59
C ALA A 271 4.57 2.03 0.12
N LYS A 272 3.98 1.45 -0.92
CA LYS A 272 2.76 1.94 -1.57
C LYS A 272 1.59 0.97 -1.47
N TYR A 273 1.85 -0.28 -1.09
CA TYR A 273 0.80 -1.24 -0.78
C TYR A 273 1.32 -2.30 0.19
N GLY A 274 0.47 -2.76 1.10
CA GLY A 274 0.77 -3.81 2.06
C GLY A 274 -0.40 -4.76 2.24
N PHE A 275 -0.15 -6.07 2.26
CA PHE A 275 -1.20 -7.09 2.38
C PHE A 275 -0.68 -8.39 2.97
N VAL A 276 -1.60 -9.20 3.50
CA VAL A 276 -1.28 -10.57 3.93
C VAL A 276 -1.37 -11.50 2.72
N VAL A 277 -0.29 -12.24 2.44
CA VAL A 277 -0.25 -13.18 1.33
C VAL A 277 -1.09 -14.43 1.68
N PRO A 278 -2.16 -14.76 0.90
CA PRO A 278 -3.09 -15.84 1.23
C PRO A 278 -2.41 -17.21 1.38
N GLY A 279 -2.86 -18.01 2.35
CA GLY A 279 -2.30 -19.35 2.58
C GLY A 279 -0.86 -19.39 3.11
N THR A 280 -0.34 -18.24 3.55
CA THR A 280 1.01 -18.12 4.13
C THR A 280 0.95 -17.40 5.47
N ARG A 281 2.08 -17.34 6.18
CA ARG A 281 2.27 -16.45 7.32
C ARG A 281 3.05 -15.17 6.97
N THR A 282 2.86 -14.62 5.77
CA THR A 282 3.62 -13.43 5.31
C THR A 282 2.74 -12.20 5.17
N TYR A 283 3.18 -11.09 5.78
CA TYR A 283 2.77 -9.75 5.37
C TYR A 283 3.80 -9.22 4.37
N MET A 284 3.34 -8.81 3.19
CA MET A 284 4.18 -8.24 2.13
C MET A 284 3.87 -6.76 1.99
N ALA A 285 4.91 -5.93 2.02
CA ALA A 285 4.86 -4.54 1.58
C ALA A 285 5.67 -4.38 0.28
N VAL A 286 5.18 -3.53 -0.62
CA VAL A 286 5.82 -3.22 -1.90
C VAL A 286 5.78 -1.73 -2.18
N GLY A 287 6.78 -1.25 -2.90
CA GLY A 287 6.87 0.15 -3.30
C GLY A 287 8.21 0.40 -3.97
N PHE A 288 8.91 1.44 -3.56
CA PHE A 288 10.21 1.77 -4.13
C PHE A 288 11.17 2.39 -3.13
N SER A 289 12.43 2.46 -3.54
CA SER A 289 13.48 3.18 -2.84
C SER A 289 14.52 3.73 -3.82
N GLY A 290 15.48 4.47 -3.28
CA GLY A 290 16.65 4.94 -4.00
C GLY A 290 17.75 5.35 -3.02
N GLY A 291 18.94 5.66 -3.54
CA GLY A 291 20.06 6.10 -2.70
C GLY A 291 20.67 4.99 -1.84
N TYR A 292 20.39 3.72 -2.14
CA TYR A 292 20.98 2.62 -1.40
C TYR A 292 22.46 2.44 -1.74
N ASP A 293 22.87 2.74 -2.96
CA ASP A 293 24.26 2.59 -3.42
C ASP A 293 25.02 3.92 -3.36
N SER A 294 24.34 5.03 -3.68
CA SER A 294 24.91 6.37 -3.79
C SER A 294 24.70 7.24 -2.54
N GLY A 295 23.82 6.83 -1.62
CA GLY A 295 23.38 7.61 -0.47
C GLY A 295 22.31 8.63 -0.83
N VAL A 296 21.77 9.29 0.19
CA VAL A 296 20.67 10.25 0.06
C VAL A 296 21.11 11.63 0.56
N GLY A 297 20.62 12.68 -0.09
CA GLY A 297 20.83 14.06 0.33
C GLY A 297 19.61 14.94 0.08
N TYR A 298 19.48 16.02 0.86
CA TYR A 298 18.37 16.97 0.75
C TYR A 298 18.75 18.16 -0.14
N LYS A 299 17.95 18.41 -1.19
CA LYS A 299 18.15 19.52 -2.14
C LYS A 299 19.54 19.54 -2.78
N ILE A 300 20.10 18.36 -3.02
CA ILE A 300 21.37 18.18 -3.71
C ILE A 300 21.21 18.33 -5.23
N THR A 301 22.33 18.44 -5.93
CA THR A 301 22.41 18.23 -7.39
C THR A 301 22.90 16.81 -7.64
N GLN A 302 22.16 16.04 -8.44
CA GLN A 302 22.52 14.67 -8.81
C GLN A 302 23.65 14.63 -9.85
N ASP A 303 24.22 13.46 -10.07
CA ASP A 303 25.29 13.20 -11.06
C ASP A 303 24.93 13.57 -12.52
N ASN A 304 23.65 13.67 -12.86
CA ASN A 304 23.16 14.14 -14.15
C ASN A 304 22.85 15.64 -14.21
N GLY A 305 23.16 16.41 -13.16
CA GLY A 305 22.91 17.85 -13.06
C GLY A 305 21.50 18.23 -12.60
N ASN A 306 20.61 17.28 -12.32
CA ASN A 306 19.27 17.56 -11.80
C ASN A 306 19.32 18.12 -10.37
N VAL A 307 18.61 19.21 -10.12
CA VAL A 307 18.51 19.83 -8.78
C VAL A 307 17.23 19.35 -8.10
N CYS A 308 17.38 18.66 -6.98
CA CYS A 308 16.25 18.07 -6.27
C CYS A 308 15.50 19.10 -5.41
N GLY A 309 14.16 19.01 -5.39
CA GLY A 309 13.31 19.84 -4.50
C GLY A 309 13.26 19.36 -3.04
N GLY A 310 13.70 18.12 -2.79
CA GLY A 310 13.69 17.46 -1.48
C GLY A 310 14.81 16.43 -1.37
N TYR A 311 14.59 15.37 -0.59
CA TYR A 311 15.54 14.24 -0.53
C TYR A 311 15.57 13.49 -1.86
N CYS A 312 16.77 13.16 -2.32
CA CYS A 312 16.99 12.35 -3.51
C CYS A 312 18.34 11.63 -3.43
N ALA A 313 18.51 10.59 -4.26
CA ALA A 313 19.75 9.84 -4.36
C ALA A 313 20.84 10.70 -5.02
N TYR A 314 22.10 10.55 -4.61
CA TYR A 314 23.21 11.26 -5.27
C TYR A 314 23.38 10.83 -6.74
N SER A 315 23.13 9.56 -7.06
CA SER A 315 23.03 9.11 -8.45
C SER A 315 21.59 9.12 -8.93
N ALA A 316 21.33 9.72 -10.10
CA ALA A 316 19.99 9.75 -10.68
C ALA A 316 19.48 8.37 -11.14
N SER A 317 20.38 7.39 -11.25
CA SER A 317 20.05 6.01 -11.63
C SER A 317 19.84 5.06 -10.45
N ASP A 318 20.14 5.50 -9.23
CA ASP A 318 20.04 4.69 -8.00
C ASP A 318 18.62 4.72 -7.44
N TYR A 319 17.69 4.17 -8.22
CA TYR A 319 16.28 3.96 -7.86
C TYR A 319 15.82 2.58 -8.32
N SER A 320 14.99 1.94 -7.52
CA SER A 320 14.42 0.64 -7.84
C SER A 320 13.08 0.46 -7.14
N ASN A 321 12.18 -0.32 -7.73
CA ASN A 321 11.07 -0.86 -6.97
C ASN A 321 11.63 -1.82 -5.93
N TYR A 322 10.91 -2.01 -4.84
CA TYR A 322 11.41 -2.74 -3.68
C TYR A 322 10.27 -3.49 -2.97
N TYR A 323 10.64 -4.58 -2.29
CA TYR A 323 9.73 -5.38 -1.48
C TYR A 323 10.28 -5.60 -0.06
N TRP A 324 9.37 -5.81 0.89
CA TRP A 324 9.67 -6.21 2.26
C TRP A 324 8.67 -7.28 2.71
N LEU A 325 9.18 -8.42 3.19
CA LEU A 325 8.38 -9.57 3.63
C LEU A 325 8.57 -9.77 5.13
N PHE A 326 7.47 -9.78 5.89
CA PHE A 326 7.43 -9.89 7.34
C PHE A 326 6.71 -11.17 7.77
N ASP A 327 7.16 -11.79 8.86
CA ASP A 327 6.48 -12.97 9.42
C ASP A 327 5.28 -12.50 10.26
N LEU A 328 4.08 -13.03 10.00
CA LEU A 328 2.88 -12.70 10.77
C LEU A 328 2.99 -13.11 12.24
N ASN A 329 3.89 -14.04 12.57
CA ASN A 329 4.20 -14.35 13.96
C ASN A 329 4.75 -13.14 14.73
N ASP A 330 5.51 -12.26 14.07
CA ASP A 330 6.04 -11.04 14.70
C ASP A 330 4.91 -10.01 14.89
N LEU A 331 4.02 -9.88 13.91
CA LEU A 331 2.82 -9.03 14.03
C LEU A 331 1.89 -9.52 15.15
N LEU A 332 1.76 -10.84 15.32
CA LEU A 332 1.04 -11.43 16.45
C LEU A 332 1.76 -11.17 17.79
N ALA A 333 3.09 -11.22 17.82
CA ALA A 333 3.86 -10.90 19.00
C ALA A 333 3.65 -9.44 19.43
N VAL A 334 3.57 -8.51 18.48
CA VAL A 334 3.21 -7.11 18.75
C VAL A 334 1.81 -6.98 19.31
N LYS A 335 0.81 -7.60 18.65
CA LYS A 335 -0.57 -7.61 19.15
C LYS A 335 -0.66 -8.14 20.58
N ASN A 336 0.12 -9.16 20.92
CA ASN A 336 0.13 -9.79 22.24
C ASN A 336 1.02 -9.07 23.26
N GLY A 337 1.70 -7.98 22.88
CA GLY A 337 2.55 -7.19 23.76
C GLY A 337 3.89 -7.83 24.11
N SER A 338 4.31 -8.88 23.39
CA SER A 338 5.61 -9.53 23.59
C SER A 338 6.71 -8.99 22.67
N MET A 339 6.39 -8.05 21.78
CA MET A 339 7.30 -7.34 20.89
C MET A 339 6.81 -5.90 20.72
N ASN A 340 7.71 -4.91 20.59
CA ASN A 340 7.28 -3.54 20.26
C ASN A 340 6.94 -3.44 18.77
N SER A 341 6.02 -2.54 18.40
CA SER A 341 5.58 -2.38 17.01
C SER A 341 6.69 -1.98 16.02
N TYR A 342 7.78 -1.40 16.53
CA TYR A 342 8.94 -0.94 15.76
C TYR A 342 10.13 -1.92 15.81
N ASP A 343 10.04 -3.01 16.57
CA ASP A 343 11.10 -4.04 16.64
C ASP A 343 10.97 -5.10 15.53
N ILE A 344 9.85 -5.09 14.80
CA ILE A 344 9.59 -6.00 13.67
C ILE A 344 10.63 -5.77 12.58
N LYS A 345 11.19 -6.86 12.03
CA LYS A 345 12.11 -6.84 10.89
C LYS A 345 11.58 -7.73 9.76
N PRO A 346 11.75 -7.33 8.48
CA PRO A 346 11.45 -8.21 7.38
C PRO A 346 12.42 -9.40 7.38
N TYR A 347 11.92 -10.63 7.16
CA TYR A 347 12.76 -11.80 6.96
C TYR A 347 13.39 -11.84 5.56
N ALA A 348 12.85 -11.06 4.61
CA ALA A 348 13.41 -10.86 3.29
C ALA A 348 13.00 -9.49 2.73
N PHE A 349 13.92 -8.80 2.08
CA PHE A 349 13.67 -7.55 1.38
C PHE A 349 14.65 -7.43 0.20
N GLY A 350 14.34 -6.60 -0.77
CA GLY A 350 15.22 -6.44 -1.93
C GLY A 350 14.57 -5.72 -3.10
N LYS A 351 15.36 -5.57 -4.17
CA LYS A 351 14.88 -4.99 -5.43
C LYS A 351 13.75 -5.83 -6.01
N PHE A 352 12.74 -5.13 -6.51
CA PHE A 352 11.60 -5.69 -7.22
C PHE A 352 11.73 -5.30 -8.69
N GLU A 353 11.90 -6.28 -9.58
CA GLU A 353 12.01 -5.99 -11.02
C GLU A 353 10.64 -5.65 -11.60
N SER A 354 10.51 -4.45 -12.16
CA SER A 354 9.27 -4.03 -12.85
C SER A 354 9.12 -4.79 -14.15
N ALA A 355 7.90 -5.26 -14.43
CA ALA A 355 7.59 -5.91 -15.71
C ALA A 355 7.61 -4.96 -16.92
N PHE A 356 7.45 -3.65 -16.70
CA PHE A 356 7.49 -2.63 -17.73
C PHE A 356 8.64 -1.67 -17.44
N ALA A 357 9.66 -1.70 -18.28
CA ALA A 357 10.81 -0.80 -18.24
C ALA A 357 10.84 -0.04 -19.57
N ASN A 358 10.11 1.07 -19.67
CA ASN A 358 10.10 1.92 -20.87
C ASN A 358 11.33 2.85 -20.88
N GLY A 359 12.53 2.27 -20.80
CA GLY A 359 13.80 3.00 -20.82
C GLY A 359 14.14 3.78 -19.55
N GLY A 360 13.40 3.58 -18.45
CA GLY A 360 13.63 4.25 -17.17
C GLY A 360 12.92 3.57 -15.99
N PHE A 361 13.14 4.11 -14.79
CA PHE A 361 12.50 3.67 -13.56
C PHE A 361 11.02 4.08 -13.55
N SER A 362 10.11 3.11 -13.41
CA SER A 362 8.68 3.34 -13.21
C SER A 362 8.29 2.87 -11.80
N PRO A 363 8.10 3.79 -10.83
CA PRO A 363 7.77 3.42 -9.46
C PRO A 363 6.40 2.75 -9.39
N ILE A 364 6.28 1.79 -8.47
CA ILE A 364 4.98 1.33 -7.95
C ILE A 364 4.36 2.50 -7.21
N LEU A 365 3.12 2.84 -7.53
CA LEU A 365 2.34 3.92 -6.90
C LEU A 365 1.24 3.40 -5.97
N GLY A 366 0.81 2.15 -6.15
CA GLY A 366 -0.25 1.52 -5.37
C GLY A 366 -0.45 0.06 -5.79
N GLY A 367 -1.36 -0.63 -5.12
CA GLY A 367 -1.66 -2.03 -5.43
C GLY A 367 -3.02 -2.47 -4.92
N ALA A 368 -3.45 -3.65 -5.35
CA ALA A 368 -4.65 -4.33 -4.91
C ALA A 368 -4.44 -5.85 -4.93
N VAL A 369 -4.95 -6.57 -3.95
CA VAL A 369 -4.85 -8.04 -3.89
C VAL A 369 -6.22 -8.69 -4.12
N ASP A 370 -6.26 -9.67 -5.00
CA ASP A 370 -7.37 -10.62 -5.10
C ASP A 370 -7.00 -11.88 -4.33
N ILE A 371 -7.43 -11.96 -3.07
CA ILE A 371 -7.14 -13.10 -2.19
C ILE A 371 -7.72 -14.40 -2.75
N ASN A 372 -8.89 -14.33 -3.40
CA ASN A 372 -9.61 -15.51 -3.87
C ASN A 372 -8.96 -16.09 -5.14
N ARG A 373 -8.43 -15.24 -6.01
CA ARG A 373 -7.75 -15.66 -7.25
C ARG A 373 -6.23 -15.78 -7.08
N GLY A 374 -5.67 -15.35 -5.95
CA GLY A 374 -4.23 -15.31 -5.73
C GLY A 374 -3.53 -14.37 -6.70
N LEU A 375 -4.07 -13.17 -6.93
CA LEU A 375 -3.50 -12.17 -7.83
C LEU A 375 -3.11 -10.90 -7.08
N LEU A 376 -2.00 -10.29 -7.47
CA LEU A 376 -1.56 -8.97 -7.06
C LEU A 376 -1.54 -8.05 -8.27
N TYR A 377 -2.25 -6.93 -8.17
CA TYR A 377 -2.26 -5.85 -9.15
C TYR A 377 -1.40 -4.71 -8.63
N LEU A 378 -0.47 -4.21 -9.43
CA LEU A 378 0.41 -3.09 -9.09
C LEU A 378 0.25 -1.97 -10.11
N ASN A 379 -0.06 -0.77 -9.62
CA ASN A 379 -0.13 0.43 -10.44
C ASN A 379 1.27 1.04 -10.60
N LEU A 380 1.73 1.20 -11.82
CA LEU A 380 3.06 1.71 -12.17
C LEU A 380 2.93 3.06 -12.86
N GLU A 381 3.70 4.06 -12.42
CA GLU A 381 3.51 5.49 -12.78
C GLU A 381 3.47 5.82 -14.28
N ALA A 382 4.45 5.36 -15.05
CA ALA A 382 4.71 5.87 -16.40
C ALA A 382 4.96 4.74 -17.40
N VAL A 383 3.93 3.91 -17.61
CA VAL A 383 3.99 2.79 -18.54
C VAL A 383 3.79 3.26 -19.99
N GLU A 384 3.02 4.30 -20.25
CA GLU A 384 2.88 4.91 -21.58
C GLU A 384 3.29 6.39 -21.57
N PRO A 385 3.80 6.94 -22.68
CA PRO A 385 4.17 8.36 -22.75
C PRO A 385 2.94 9.29 -22.67
N PHE A 386 3.15 10.49 -22.14
CA PHE A 386 2.19 11.60 -22.14
C PHE A 386 2.87 12.85 -22.74
N GLU A 387 2.10 13.67 -23.46
CA GLU A 387 2.60 14.80 -24.27
C GLU A 387 3.43 15.81 -23.45
N TRP A 388 3.12 15.97 -22.17
CA TRP A 388 3.73 16.96 -21.28
C TRP A 388 4.76 16.36 -20.30
N GLY A 389 5.14 15.08 -20.47
CA GLY A 389 5.98 14.33 -19.53
C GLY A 389 5.16 13.52 -18.50
N GLY A 390 5.80 12.76 -17.62
CA GLY A 390 5.12 12.06 -16.50
C GLY A 390 4.28 10.80 -16.83
N GLY A 391 3.91 10.59 -18.10
CA GLY A 391 3.32 9.35 -18.59
C GLY A 391 1.91 9.01 -18.07
N TYR A 392 1.30 8.01 -18.69
CA TYR A 392 0.11 7.33 -18.17
C TYR A 392 0.53 6.08 -17.42
N PRO A 393 -0.16 5.74 -16.33
CA PRO A 393 0.17 4.56 -15.58
C PRO A 393 -0.29 3.29 -16.30
N GLY A 394 0.22 2.16 -15.83
CA GLY A 394 -0.22 0.84 -16.27
C GLY A 394 -0.26 -0.11 -15.10
N VAL A 395 -1.09 -1.15 -15.22
CA VAL A 395 -1.27 -2.14 -14.17
C VAL A 395 -0.54 -3.42 -14.55
N ALA A 396 0.45 -3.78 -13.72
CA ALA A 396 1.11 -5.08 -13.80
C ALA A 396 0.38 -6.07 -12.88
N VAL A 397 0.20 -7.30 -13.34
CA VAL A 397 -0.50 -8.37 -12.62
C VAL A 397 0.46 -9.50 -12.36
N TYR A 398 0.45 -10.00 -11.13
CA TYR A 398 1.29 -11.10 -10.68
C TYR A 398 0.43 -12.17 -10.01
N SER A 399 0.74 -13.43 -10.26
CA SER A 399 0.17 -14.54 -9.49
C SER A 399 0.98 -14.77 -8.21
N LEU A 400 0.27 -14.94 -7.11
CA LEU A 400 0.77 -15.35 -5.81
C LEU A 400 0.84 -16.88 -5.81
N GLY A 401 1.91 -17.45 -6.37
CA GLY A 401 2.15 -18.88 -6.23
C GLY A 401 2.48 -19.23 -4.78
N THR A 402 2.20 -20.45 -4.36
CA THR A 402 2.85 -21.04 -3.18
C THR A 402 3.72 -22.18 -3.68
N GLN A 403 5.04 -22.09 -3.51
CA GLN A 403 5.86 -23.29 -3.68
C GLN A 403 5.83 -24.08 -2.38
N SER A 404 5.43 -25.34 -2.47
CA SER A 404 5.81 -26.35 -1.48
C SER A 404 7.10 -27.04 -1.92
N PRO A 405 8.10 -27.24 -1.04
CA PRO A 405 8.23 -26.72 0.32
C PRO A 405 8.90 -25.32 0.39
N PRO A 406 8.74 -24.59 1.50
CA PRO A 406 9.37 -23.28 1.70
C PRO A 406 10.90 -23.38 1.68
N LYS A 407 11.57 -22.39 1.07
CA LYS A 407 13.03 -22.21 1.22
C LYS A 407 13.31 -21.52 2.56
N PRO A 408 14.44 -21.83 3.24
CA PRO A 408 14.91 -21.05 4.37
C PRO A 408 15.04 -19.55 4.00
N PRO A 409 14.94 -18.63 4.96
CA PRO A 409 15.23 -17.22 4.74
C PRO A 409 16.54 -17.08 3.96
N ALA A 410 16.53 -16.31 2.87
CA ALA A 410 17.77 -15.99 2.19
C ALA A 410 18.62 -15.17 3.16
N ASP A 411 19.74 -15.73 3.58
CA ASP A 411 20.75 -15.02 4.35
C ASP A 411 21.11 -13.75 3.55
N THR A 412 20.90 -12.58 4.17
CA THR A 412 20.98 -11.26 3.51
C THR A 412 22.40 -10.88 3.08
N ASN A 413 23.37 -11.79 3.25
CA ASN A 413 24.75 -11.63 2.79
C ASN A 413 25.06 -12.31 1.44
N ALA A 414 24.06 -12.89 0.76
CA ALA A 414 24.32 -13.66 -0.46
C ALA A 414 23.29 -13.42 -1.58
N GLN A 415 23.09 -12.16 -2.01
CA GLN A 415 22.61 -11.88 -3.37
C GLN A 415 23.38 -10.71 -4.00
N VAL A 416 24.67 -10.93 -4.21
CA VAL A 416 25.31 -10.48 -5.45
C VAL A 416 25.18 -11.65 -6.41
N LEU A 417 24.32 -11.53 -7.42
CA LEU A 417 24.37 -12.38 -8.59
C LEU A 417 24.44 -11.46 -9.81
N GLU A 418 25.38 -11.84 -10.68
CA GLU A 418 25.90 -11.16 -11.86
C GLU A 418 24.85 -10.57 -12.81
#